data_AF-A0A3M1XU17-F1
#
_entry.id   AF-A0A3M1XU17-F1
#
_cell.length_a   1.000
_cell.length_b   1.000
_cell.length_c   1.000
_cell.angle_alpha   90.00
_cell.angle_beta   90.00
_cell.angle_gamma   90.00
#
_symmetry.space_group_name_H-M   'P 1'
#
loop_
_entity.id
_entity.type
_entity.pdbx_description
1 polymer ?
#
loop_
_entity_poly.entity_id
_entity_poly.type
_entity_poly.pdbx_seq_one_letter_code
_entity_poly.pdbx_strand_id
1 'polypeptide(L)'
;MKKKTSLFIIIFLLLSLSVKAEVLKETTVHAKQITLYLRGNIRLPLVVDNKLVFSEFGGKLIKNIDRLDVVVDREGRLQGIRLIYDDRVSGKKSIFFPKIKSIVFERPGKETPQNALRLRVVTIDEIIDIW
;
A
#
# COMPACT_ATOMS: atom_id res chain seq x y z
N MET A 1 0.53 -45.25 -23.51
CA MET A 1 -0.06 -44.70 -22.26
C MET A 1 0.83 -43.68 -21.50
N LYS A 2 1.90 -43.10 -22.08
CA LYS A 2 2.83 -42.21 -21.33
C LYS A 2 2.44 -40.72 -21.23
N LYS A 3 1.42 -40.25 -21.98
CA LYS A 3 1.06 -38.81 -22.02
C LYS A 3 0.18 -38.33 -20.84
N LYS A 4 -0.58 -39.22 -20.20
CA LYS A 4 -1.53 -38.86 -19.13
C LYS A 4 -0.85 -38.50 -17.80
N THR A 5 0.25 -39.16 -17.46
CA THR A 5 1.02 -38.90 -16.23
C THR A 5 1.67 -37.53 -16.24
N SER A 6 2.20 -37.08 -17.37
CA SER A 6 2.82 -35.74 -17.47
C SER A 6 1.80 -34.63 -17.26
N LEU A 7 0.57 -34.79 -17.75
CA LEU A 7 -0.49 -33.79 -17.58
C LEU A 7 -0.93 -33.70 -16.10
N PHE A 8 -1.06 -34.84 -15.42
CA PHE A 8 -1.41 -34.89 -14.00
C PHE A 8 -0.34 -34.22 -13.12
N ILE A 9 0.94 -34.42 -13.42
CA ILE A 9 2.05 -33.81 -12.67
C ILE A 9 2.04 -32.28 -12.84
N ILE A 10 1.80 -31.78 -14.06
CA ILE A 10 1.72 -30.34 -14.32
C ILE A 10 0.53 -29.70 -13.61
N ILE A 11 -0.65 -30.33 -13.66
CA ILE A 11 -1.86 -29.85 -12.98
C ILE A 11 -1.64 -29.84 -11.46
N PHE A 12 -1.01 -30.89 -10.90
CA PHE A 12 -0.71 -30.97 -9.48
C PHE A 12 0.28 -29.87 -9.03
N LEU A 13 1.32 -29.61 -9.82
CA LEU A 13 2.26 -28.51 -9.57
C LEU A 13 1.56 -27.14 -9.62
N LEU A 14 0.68 -26.91 -10.60
CA LEU A 14 -0.09 -25.66 -10.71
C LEU A 14 -1.04 -25.45 -9.52
N LEU A 15 -1.68 -26.51 -9.03
CA LEU A 15 -2.59 -26.44 -7.88
C LEU A 15 -1.85 -26.30 -6.53
N SER A 16 -0.60 -26.74 -6.46
CA SER A 16 0.23 -26.65 -5.25
C SER A 16 0.80 -25.24 -5.00
N LEU A 17 0.80 -24.37 -6.02
CA LEU A 17 1.23 -22.98 -5.90
C LEU A 17 0.10 -22.14 -5.31
N SER A 18 -0.26 -22.40 -4.06
CA SER A 18 -1.16 -21.54 -3.29
C SER A 18 -0.41 -20.27 -2.88
N VAL A 19 -0.46 -19.27 -3.74
CA VAL A 19 0.00 -17.92 -3.43
C VAL A 19 -1.07 -17.23 -2.58
N LYS A 20 -0.80 -17.02 -1.29
CA LYS A 20 -1.76 -16.40 -0.37
C LYS A 20 -1.57 -14.88 -0.32
N ALA A 21 -2.51 -14.16 -0.92
CA ALA A 21 -2.77 -12.76 -0.58
C ALA A 21 -3.27 -12.71 0.87
N GLU A 22 -2.52 -12.07 1.77
CA GLU A 22 -2.81 -12.06 3.19
C GLU A 22 -2.65 -10.67 3.79
N VAL A 23 -3.61 -10.28 4.65
CA VAL A 23 -3.53 -9.12 5.52
C VAL A 23 -3.00 -9.60 6.87
N LEU A 24 -1.73 -9.33 7.14
CA LEU A 24 -1.05 -9.78 8.36
C LEU A 24 -1.48 -8.99 9.59
N LYS A 25 -1.78 -7.70 9.42
CA LYS A 25 -2.21 -6.83 10.51
C LYS A 25 -3.02 -5.66 9.98
N GLU A 26 -4.00 -5.21 10.75
CA GLU A 26 -4.79 -4.02 10.47
C GLU A 26 -4.99 -3.21 11.75
N THR A 27 -4.89 -1.89 11.64
CA THR A 27 -5.19 -0.95 12.72
C THR A 27 -5.70 0.36 12.13
N THR A 28 -6.47 1.10 12.91
CA THR A 28 -6.88 2.45 12.56
C THR A 28 -5.94 3.45 13.19
N VAL A 29 -5.48 4.43 12.41
CA VAL A 29 -4.62 5.53 12.88
C VAL A 29 -5.31 6.86 12.58
N HIS A 30 -5.39 7.72 13.59
CA HIS A 30 -5.85 9.09 13.42
C HIS A 30 -4.64 10.00 13.21
N ALA A 31 -4.54 10.59 12.04
CA ALA A 31 -3.42 11.47 11.68
C ALA A 31 -3.95 12.76 11.04
N LYS A 32 -3.33 13.89 11.39
CA LYS A 32 -3.51 15.16 10.67
C LYS A 32 -2.64 15.21 9.42
N GLN A 33 -1.44 14.63 9.52
CA GLN A 33 -0.47 14.59 8.44
C GLN A 33 0.24 13.25 8.40
N ILE A 34 0.52 12.77 7.19
CA ILE A 34 1.35 11.61 6.92
C ILE A 34 2.52 12.08 6.06
N THR A 35 3.74 11.80 6.48
CA THR A 35 4.94 12.08 5.70
C THR A 35 5.65 10.78 5.37
N LEU A 36 5.77 10.49 4.08
CA LEU A 36 6.59 9.41 3.55
C LEU A 36 7.96 9.97 3.17
N TYR A 37 9.01 9.41 3.74
CA TYR A 37 10.38 9.71 3.34
C TYR A 37 10.85 8.63 2.37
N LEU A 38 11.20 9.03 1.16
CA LEU A 38 11.64 8.14 0.09
C LEU A 38 13.16 7.95 0.12
N ARG A 39 13.63 6.79 -0.34
CA ARG A 39 15.05 6.47 -0.48
C ARG A 39 15.49 6.74 -1.93
N GLY A 40 16.38 7.71 -2.10
CA GLY A 40 16.89 8.12 -3.41
C GLY A 40 16.06 9.21 -4.07
N ASN A 41 16.51 9.67 -5.25
CA ASN A 41 15.92 10.81 -5.95
C ASN A 41 14.74 10.36 -6.84
N ILE A 42 13.54 10.26 -6.26
CA ILE A 42 12.32 9.81 -6.96
C ILE A 42 11.59 11.02 -7.53
N ARG A 43 11.53 11.12 -8.86
CA ARG A 43 10.79 12.19 -9.56
C ARG A 43 9.35 11.75 -9.80
N LEU A 44 8.50 11.94 -8.80
CA LEU A 44 7.04 11.81 -8.94
C LEU A 44 6.41 13.19 -8.73
N PRO A 45 5.25 13.49 -9.36
CA PRO A 45 4.61 14.82 -9.32
C PRO A 45 4.30 15.37 -7.93
N LEU A 46 4.29 14.49 -6.92
CA LEU A 46 3.93 14.79 -5.53
C LEU A 46 5.15 14.73 -4.57
N VAL A 47 6.35 14.46 -5.07
CA VAL A 47 7.57 14.31 -4.26
C VAL A 47 8.38 15.60 -4.27
N VAL A 48 8.60 16.17 -3.10
CA VAL A 48 9.46 17.35 -2.87
C VAL A 48 10.53 16.95 -1.85
N ASP A 49 11.81 17.16 -2.18
CA ASP A 49 12.96 16.81 -1.32
C ASP A 49 12.96 15.36 -0.81
N ASN A 50 12.57 14.40 -1.68
CA ASN A 50 12.37 12.98 -1.34
C ASN A 50 11.36 12.74 -0.22
N LYS A 51 10.46 13.69 -0.01
CA LYS A 51 9.34 13.57 0.92
C LYS A 51 8.05 13.66 0.14
N LEU A 52 7.07 12.94 0.63
CA LEU A 52 5.72 13.04 0.16
C LEU A 52 4.85 13.30 1.38
N VAL A 53 4.26 14.48 1.41
CA VAL A 53 3.49 14.98 2.55
C VAL A 53 2.02 14.98 2.15
N PHE A 54 1.21 14.30 2.96
CA PHE A 54 -0.23 14.39 2.89
C PHE A 54 -0.74 15.09 4.13
N SER A 55 -1.25 16.30 3.97
CA SER A 55 -1.84 17.12 5.02
C SER A 55 -3.25 17.53 4.61
N GLU A 56 -4.13 17.80 5.58
CA GLU A 56 -5.47 18.37 5.33
C GLU A 56 -6.29 17.56 4.31
N PHE A 57 -6.50 16.27 4.58
CA PHE A 57 -7.36 15.41 3.76
C PHE A 57 -8.72 16.09 3.55
N GLY A 58 -8.97 16.55 2.33
CA GLY A 58 -10.01 17.55 2.04
C GLY A 58 -9.56 18.73 1.16
N GLY A 59 -8.25 18.95 0.98
CA GLY A 59 -7.68 20.00 0.12
C GLY A 59 -7.26 19.54 -1.28
N LYS A 60 -7.82 20.21 -2.30
CA LYS A 60 -7.52 20.28 -3.76
C LYS A 60 -7.17 19.02 -4.60
N LEU A 61 -6.52 17.97 -4.09
CA LEU A 61 -6.14 16.78 -4.88
C LEU A 61 -6.50 15.43 -4.22
N ILE A 62 -6.49 15.33 -2.89
CA ILE A 62 -6.82 14.10 -2.17
C ILE A 62 -7.94 14.41 -1.16
N LYS A 63 -9.12 13.83 -1.41
CA LYS A 63 -10.30 14.05 -0.58
C LYS A 63 -10.19 13.30 0.75
N ASN A 64 -9.75 12.04 0.68
CA ASN A 64 -9.58 11.19 1.84
C ASN A 64 -8.53 10.10 1.55
N ILE A 65 -7.68 9.79 2.52
CA ILE A 65 -6.87 8.57 2.48
C ILE A 65 -7.70 7.47 3.14
N ASP A 66 -8.12 6.48 2.34
CA ASP A 66 -8.90 5.34 2.83
C ASP A 66 -7.96 4.37 3.59
N ARG A 67 -6.79 4.12 2.99
CA ARG A 67 -5.90 3.04 3.46
C ARG A 67 -4.44 3.28 3.10
N LEU A 68 -3.56 2.88 4.01
CA LEU A 68 -2.12 2.77 3.81
C LEU A 68 -1.71 1.32 4.09
N ASP A 69 -1.18 0.65 3.07
CA ASP A 69 -0.68 -0.71 3.18
C ASP A 69 0.84 -0.70 3.21
N VAL A 70 1.42 -1.24 4.28
CA VAL A 70 2.83 -1.61 4.37
C VAL A 70 2.96 -2.97 3.69
N VAL A 71 3.65 -3.01 2.55
CA VAL A 71 3.76 -4.20 1.72
C VAL A 71 5.04 -4.94 2.07
N VAL A 72 4.92 -6.23 2.40
CA VAL A 72 6.03 -7.11 2.72
C VAL A 72 6.08 -8.30 1.77
N ASP A 73 7.27 -8.87 1.57
CA ASP A 73 7.40 -10.17 0.89
C ASP A 73 7.06 -11.34 1.82
N ARG A 74 7.21 -12.56 1.32
CA ARG A 74 6.94 -13.80 2.07
C ARG A 74 7.91 -14.02 3.23
N GLU A 75 9.08 -13.37 3.19
CA GLU A 75 10.06 -13.39 4.26
C GLU A 75 9.85 -12.23 5.25
N GLY A 76 8.79 -11.43 5.09
CA GLY A 76 8.47 -10.29 5.95
C GLY A 76 9.33 -9.05 5.69
N ARG A 77 10.11 -9.03 4.60
CA ARG A 77 10.94 -7.87 4.25
C ARG A 77 10.07 -6.79 3.59
N LEU A 78 10.32 -5.54 3.98
CA LEU A 78 9.60 -4.39 3.44
C LEU A 78 9.87 -4.22 1.94
N GLN A 79 8.81 -4.29 1.14
CA GLN A 79 8.84 -4.05 -0.31
C GLN A 79 8.42 -2.62 -0.66
N GLY A 80 7.60 -1.99 0.17
CA GLY A 80 7.16 -0.62 -0.05
C GLY A 80 5.87 -0.26 0.68
N ILE A 81 5.25 0.83 0.24
CA ILE A 81 3.96 1.27 0.76
C ILE A 81 3.00 1.48 -0.40
N ARG A 82 1.79 0.94 -0.30
CA ARG A 82 0.68 1.29 -1.18
C ARG A 82 -0.25 2.25 -0.46
N LEU A 83 -0.53 3.37 -1.09
CA LEU A 83 -1.53 4.32 -0.64
C LEU A 83 -2.79 4.18 -1.49
N ILE A 84 -3.94 4.08 -0.83
CA ILE A 84 -5.24 4.12 -1.47
C ILE A 84 -6.00 5.35 -0.99
N TYR A 85 -6.43 6.16 -1.94
CA TYR A 85 -7.06 7.44 -1.68
C TYR A 85 -8.15 7.73 -2.70
N ASP A 86 -9.06 8.62 -2.35
CA ASP A 86 -10.08 9.12 -3.27
C ASP A 86 -9.63 10.47 -3.83
N ASP A 87 -9.44 10.54 -5.16
CA ASP A 87 -9.37 11.81 -5.86
C ASP A 87 -10.78 12.24 -6.27
N ARG A 88 -11.09 13.53 -6.06
CA ARG A 88 -12.45 14.07 -6.28
C ARG A 88 -12.97 13.93 -7.71
N VAL A 89 -12.10 13.56 -8.65
CA VAL A 89 -12.34 13.63 -10.10
C VAL A 89 -12.58 12.26 -10.69
N SER A 90 -11.78 11.27 -10.28
CA SER A 90 -11.73 9.94 -10.87
C SER A 90 -11.88 8.81 -9.85
N GLY A 91 -12.21 9.13 -8.60
CA GLY A 91 -12.58 8.19 -7.55
C GLY A 91 -11.39 7.55 -6.85
N LYS A 92 -11.52 6.27 -6.48
CA LYS A 92 -10.45 5.56 -5.77
C LYS A 92 -9.22 5.36 -6.66
N LYS A 93 -8.06 5.78 -6.14
CA LYS A 93 -6.73 5.60 -6.72
C LYS A 93 -5.85 4.79 -5.80
N SER A 94 -4.87 4.13 -6.40
CA SER A 94 -3.84 3.36 -5.72
C SER A 94 -2.47 3.81 -6.24
N ILE A 95 -1.54 4.12 -5.35
CA ILE A 95 -0.15 4.42 -5.69
C ILE A 95 0.78 3.58 -4.83
N PHE A 96 1.74 2.91 -5.46
CA PHE A 96 2.76 2.11 -4.78
C PHE A 96 4.12 2.82 -4.77
N PHE A 97 4.77 2.81 -3.61
CA PHE A 97 6.07 3.43 -3.35
C PHE A 97 7.08 2.36 -2.90
N PRO A 98 7.97 1.87 -3.78
CA PRO A 98 8.88 0.74 -3.49
C PRO A 98 10.10 1.08 -2.62
N LYS A 99 10.41 2.37 -2.44
CA LYS A 99 11.67 2.82 -1.81
C LYS A 99 11.37 3.76 -0.66
N ILE A 100 10.85 3.23 0.43
CA ILE A 100 10.54 4.00 1.64
C ILE A 100 11.66 3.88 2.65
N LYS A 101 12.11 5.02 3.18
CA LYS A 101 13.03 5.11 4.31
C LYS A 101 12.27 5.10 5.64
N SER A 102 11.21 5.91 5.75
CA SER A 102 10.40 6.01 6.97
C SER A 102 9.02 6.61 6.70
N ILE A 103 8.09 6.32 7.60
CA ILE A 103 6.76 6.93 7.66
C ILE A 103 6.67 7.70 8.96
N VAL A 104 6.13 8.91 8.91
CA VAL A 104 5.83 9.72 10.11
C VAL A 104 4.35 10.07 10.09
N PHE A 105 3.67 9.76 11.20
CA PHE A 105 2.29 10.14 11.44
C PHE A 105 2.26 11.27 12.46
N GLU A 106 1.71 12.42 12.06
CA GLU A 106 1.48 13.53 12.96
C GLU A 106 0.08 13.44 13.54
N ARG A 107 -0.01 13.36 14.87
CA ARG A 107 -1.30 13.27 15.56
C ARG A 107 -2.07 14.60 15.44
N PRO A 108 -3.40 14.55 15.32
CA PRO A 108 -4.20 15.77 15.35
C PRO A 108 -4.09 16.47 16.71
N GLY A 109 -4.12 17.81 16.69
CA GLY A 109 -4.37 18.61 17.89
C GLY A 109 -5.84 18.48 18.32
N LYS A 110 -6.20 19.05 19.48
CA LYS A 110 -7.56 18.95 20.06
C LYS A 110 -8.70 19.42 19.12
N GLU A 111 -8.40 20.27 18.15
CA GLU A 111 -9.39 20.95 17.30
C GLU A 111 -9.38 20.49 15.83
N THR A 112 -8.51 19.56 15.43
CA THR A 112 -8.42 19.16 14.01
C THR A 112 -9.38 18.00 13.71
N PRO A 113 -10.17 18.04 12.62
CA PRO A 113 -11.00 16.91 12.22
C PRO A 113 -10.14 15.64 12.09
N GLN A 114 -10.54 14.61 12.82
CA GLN A 114 -9.81 13.34 12.88
C GLN A 114 -10.08 12.55 11.61
N ASN A 115 -9.10 12.49 10.71
CA ASN A 115 -9.15 11.57 9.60
C ASN A 115 -8.56 10.22 10.04
N ALA A 116 -9.44 9.23 10.14
CA ALA A 116 -9.09 7.86 10.45
C ALA A 116 -8.64 7.16 9.17
N LEU A 117 -7.40 6.68 9.13
CA LEU A 117 -6.88 5.86 8.05
C LEU A 117 -6.72 4.42 8.51
N ARG A 118 -6.97 3.47 7.62
CA ARG A 118 -6.64 2.07 7.87
C ARG A 118 -5.18 1.82 7.52
N LEU A 119 -4.37 1.52 8.52
CA LEU A 119 -3.00 1.07 8.35
C LEU A 119 -3.00 -0.46 8.36
N ARG A 120 -2.55 -1.07 7.27
CA ARG A 120 -2.41 -2.53 7.17
C ARG A 120 -0.98 -2.95 6.88
N VAL A 121 -0.64 -4.16 7.25
CA VAL A 121 0.53 -4.88 6.75
C VAL A 121 0.02 -6.00 5.86
N VAL A 122 0.45 -6.03 4.60
CA VAL A 122 -0.03 -6.98 3.59
C VAL A 122 1.12 -7.64 2.85
N THR A 123 0.89 -8.85 2.36
CA THR A 123 1.84 -9.52 1.47
C THR A 123 1.80 -8.90 0.07
N ILE A 124 2.92 -8.95 -0.64
CA ILE A 124 3.03 -8.45 -2.03
C ILE A 124 2.03 -9.11 -2.96
N ASP A 125 1.63 -10.34 -2.66
CA ASP A 125 0.66 -11.10 -3.43
C ASP A 125 -0.76 -10.48 -3.36
N GLU A 126 -1.08 -9.68 -2.33
CA GLU A 126 -2.35 -8.93 -2.27
C GLU A 126 -2.36 -7.76 -3.26
N ILE A 127 -1.20 -7.16 -3.53
CA ILE A 127 -1.14 -5.96 -4.37
C ILE A 127 -1.17 -6.26 -5.88
N ILE A 128 -1.06 -7.53 -6.29
CA ILE A 128 -0.98 -7.94 -7.71
C ILE A 128 -2.35 -7.79 -8.42
N ASP A 129 -3.46 -7.72 -7.68
CA ASP A 129 -4.81 -7.71 -8.24
C ASP A 129 -5.30 -6.36 -8.83
N ILE A 130 -4.44 -5.36 -8.99
CA ILE A 130 -4.87 -3.99 -9.41
C ILE A 130 -3.89 -3.32 -10.39
N TRP A 131 -3.46 -4.03 -11.43
CA TRP A 131 -2.83 -3.45 -12.63
C TRP A 131 -3.70 -3.64 -13.85
#